data_AF-A0AAD2FRP4-F1
#
_entry.id   AF-A0AAD2FRP4-F1
#
_cell.length_a   1.000
_cell.length_b   1.000
_cell.length_c   1.000
_cell.angle_alpha   90.00
_cell.angle_beta   90.00
_cell.angle_gamma   90.00
#
_symmetry.space_group_name_H-M   'P 1'
#
loop_
_entity.id
_entity.type
_entity.pdbx_description
1 polymer ?
#
loop_
_entity_poly.entity_id
_entity_poly.type
_entity_poly.pdbx_seq_one_letter_code
_entity_poly.pdbx_strand_id
1 'polypeptide(L)'
;MRLPFLFALLCSIHTSAFQILQTQQIQATILSATRRDWLSGVVTVCGTIAVGSMKPQETQAIGPIRIDLLNPEYSAVPCPKDKPIPGEKAMKGMRPMCVTVEVSLESIPEKDIEKVGVYGFVTDKATGESVLANNPDLSTDAGQFAIVPEIKKTDKKIAFEFIAAVPREMDTSLYPNGIAPLQFDSLRVVSFPGGQQYGAINPCEMNEFSEECEVWENENGEYVKGDYMVKSNPRTKGR
;
A
#
# COMPACT_ATOMS: atom_id res chain seq x y z
N MET A 1 12.11 48.19 26.03
CA MET A 1 11.89 48.86 24.72
C MET A 1 10.70 48.18 24.05
N ARG A 2 9.65 48.96 23.79
CA ARG A 2 8.40 48.54 23.14
C ARG A 2 8.55 48.71 21.63
N LEU A 3 8.04 47.76 20.85
CA LEU A 3 7.37 48.02 19.56
C LEU A 3 6.64 46.75 19.09
N PRO A 4 5.30 46.77 18.96
CA PRO A 4 4.52 45.75 18.28
C PRO A 4 4.28 46.16 16.81
N PHE A 5 4.35 45.22 15.88
CA PHE A 5 3.89 45.44 14.50
C PHE A 5 2.63 44.61 14.22
N LEU A 6 1.52 45.35 14.16
CA LEU A 6 0.27 45.01 13.49
C LEU A 6 0.47 45.02 11.97
N PHE A 7 -0.07 44.03 11.25
CA PHE A 7 -0.61 44.15 9.89
C PHE A 7 -1.59 42.96 9.70
N ALA A 8 -2.91 43.17 9.85
CA ALA A 8 -3.87 43.52 8.79
C ALA A 8 -3.92 42.47 7.66
N LEU A 9 -4.90 41.56 7.71
CA LEU A 9 -6.19 41.63 6.99
C LEU A 9 -6.00 41.54 5.46
N LEU A 10 -6.40 40.42 4.85
CA LEU A 10 -7.05 40.42 3.54
C LEU A 10 -7.90 39.15 3.36
N CYS A 11 -9.19 39.43 3.24
CA CYS A 11 -10.29 38.56 2.90
C CYS A 11 -10.18 38.14 1.42
N SER A 12 -10.47 36.88 1.10
CA SER A 12 -10.94 36.52 -0.24
C SER A 12 -11.85 35.30 -0.15
N ILE A 13 -13.14 35.63 -0.21
CA ILE A 13 -14.27 34.74 -0.41
C ILE A 13 -14.27 34.40 -1.90
N HIS A 14 -14.20 33.12 -2.26
CA HIS A 14 -14.55 32.66 -3.62
C HIS A 14 -15.71 31.66 -3.52
N THR A 15 -16.89 32.24 -3.67
CA THR A 15 -18.14 31.60 -4.07
C THR A 15 -18.02 31.20 -5.54
N SER A 16 -18.25 29.94 -5.87
CA SER A 16 -18.72 29.54 -7.21
C SER A 16 -19.46 28.22 -7.12
N ALA A 17 -20.79 28.34 -7.12
CA ALA A 17 -21.72 27.27 -7.37
C ALA A 17 -21.73 26.96 -8.88
N PHE A 18 -21.67 25.69 -9.26
CA PHE A 18 -22.19 25.24 -10.55
C PHE A 18 -22.81 23.85 -10.39
N GLN A 19 -24.13 23.81 -10.46
CA GLN A 19 -24.94 22.62 -10.69
C GLN A 19 -24.86 22.26 -12.17
N ILE A 20 -24.67 20.98 -12.52
CA ILE A 20 -25.31 20.38 -13.69
C ILE A 20 -25.69 18.94 -13.35
N LEU A 21 -27.01 18.72 -13.17
CA LEU A 21 -27.66 17.42 -13.30
C LEU A 21 -27.62 17.01 -14.77
N GLN A 22 -27.12 15.81 -15.09
CA GLN A 22 -27.47 15.12 -16.33
C GLN A 22 -28.00 13.73 -16.01
N THR A 23 -29.32 13.63 -16.08
CA THR A 23 -30.10 12.39 -16.08
C THR A 23 -29.96 11.75 -17.46
N GLN A 24 -29.32 10.59 -17.57
CA GLN A 24 -29.40 9.76 -18.77
C GLN A 24 -30.47 8.69 -18.59
N GLN A 25 -31.51 8.79 -19.40
CA GLN A 25 -32.49 7.73 -19.61
C GLN A 25 -31.89 6.69 -20.55
N ILE A 26 -31.74 5.45 -20.06
CA ILE A 26 -31.41 4.31 -20.92
C ILE A 26 -32.72 3.61 -21.29
N GLN A 27 -32.95 3.55 -22.60
CA GLN A 27 -34.10 2.95 -23.26
C GLN A 27 -34.06 1.43 -23.12
N ALA A 28 -35.20 0.85 -22.76
CA ALA A 28 -35.43 -0.59 -22.80
C ALA A 28 -35.63 -1.03 -24.25
N THR A 29 -34.67 -1.78 -24.79
CA THR A 29 -34.84 -2.53 -26.04
C THR A 29 -35.58 -3.84 -25.75
N ILE A 30 -36.82 -3.89 -26.21
CA ILE A 30 -37.65 -5.08 -26.31
C ILE A 30 -37.08 -5.94 -27.43
N LEU A 31 -36.46 -7.07 -27.10
CA LEU A 31 -36.14 -8.11 -28.09
C LEU A 31 -37.25 -9.17 -28.08
N SER A 32 -37.77 -9.34 -29.29
CA SER A 32 -38.87 -10.22 -29.69
C SER A 32 -38.62 -11.67 -29.31
N ALA A 33 -39.60 -12.24 -28.60
CA ALA A 33 -39.73 -13.67 -28.38
C ALA A 33 -39.93 -14.41 -29.71
N THR A 34 -38.98 -15.27 -30.06
CA THR A 34 -39.12 -16.22 -31.16
C THR A 34 -39.86 -17.46 -30.66
N ARG A 35 -41.01 -17.72 -31.29
CA ARG A 35 -41.84 -18.92 -31.15
C ARG A 35 -41.03 -20.18 -31.45
N ARG A 36 -40.64 -20.92 -30.42
CA ARG A 36 -40.39 -22.37 -30.46
C ARG A 36 -40.40 -22.92 -29.03
N ASP A 37 -41.57 -22.81 -28.42
CA ASP A 37 -42.07 -23.92 -27.62
C ASP A 37 -42.11 -25.15 -28.53
N TRP A 38 -41.71 -26.31 -28.01
CA TRP A 38 -42.57 -27.49 -27.96
C TRP A 38 -41.85 -28.64 -27.23
N LEU A 39 -42.49 -29.09 -26.14
CA LEU A 39 -42.44 -30.41 -25.51
C LEU A 39 -41.49 -30.65 -24.30
N SER A 40 -41.94 -30.13 -23.16
CA SER A 40 -42.44 -30.87 -21.98
C SER A 40 -41.67 -32.08 -21.43
N GLY A 41 -41.36 -32.02 -20.12
CA GLY A 41 -41.23 -33.21 -19.28
C GLY A 41 -40.69 -33.00 -17.85
N VAL A 42 -41.58 -32.65 -16.90
CA VAL A 42 -41.70 -33.19 -15.51
C VAL A 42 -40.40 -33.23 -14.65
N VAL A 43 -40.23 -32.48 -13.54
CA VAL A 43 -40.84 -32.66 -12.20
C VAL A 43 -40.78 -31.34 -11.42
N THR A 44 -41.92 -30.96 -10.84
CA THR A 44 -42.09 -29.85 -9.91
C THR A 44 -41.81 -30.31 -8.47
N VAL A 45 -40.75 -29.78 -7.83
CA VAL A 45 -40.67 -29.65 -6.36
C VAL A 45 -40.42 -28.18 -6.06
N CYS A 46 -41.49 -27.48 -5.67
CA CYS A 46 -41.45 -26.09 -5.21
C CYS A 46 -40.76 -26.01 -3.84
N GLY A 47 -39.45 -25.81 -3.86
CA GLY A 47 -38.72 -25.18 -2.77
C GLY A 47 -38.42 -23.74 -3.17
N THR A 48 -39.28 -22.80 -2.79
CA THR A 48 -39.03 -21.36 -2.92
C THR A 48 -37.95 -20.96 -1.91
N ILE A 49 -36.69 -21.24 -2.25
CA ILE A 49 -35.56 -20.56 -1.63
C ILE A 49 -35.68 -19.12 -2.10
N ALA A 50 -36.10 -18.23 -1.19
CA ALA A 50 -36.02 -16.80 -1.38
C ALA A 50 -34.54 -16.45 -1.58
N VAL A 51 -34.11 -16.42 -2.84
CA VAL A 51 -32.82 -15.85 -3.24
C VAL A 51 -32.99 -14.35 -3.00
N GLY A 52 -32.74 -13.94 -1.76
CA GLY A 52 -32.70 -12.54 -1.39
C GLY A 52 -31.83 -11.84 -2.40
N SER A 53 -32.37 -10.80 -3.03
CA SER A 53 -31.64 -9.92 -3.95
C SER A 53 -30.49 -9.27 -3.21
N MET A 54 -29.39 -9.99 -3.03
CA MET A 54 -28.10 -9.40 -2.70
C MET A 54 -27.70 -8.65 -3.96
N LYS A 55 -27.99 -7.35 -3.98
CA LYS A 55 -27.46 -6.47 -5.01
C LYS A 55 -25.95 -6.72 -5.05
N PRO A 56 -25.38 -7.16 -6.19
CA PRO A 56 -23.93 -7.32 -6.28
C PRO A 56 -23.32 -5.97 -5.90
N GLN A 57 -22.45 -5.99 -4.90
CA GLN A 57 -21.69 -4.81 -4.50
C GLN A 57 -20.95 -4.34 -5.75
N GLU A 58 -21.13 -3.06 -6.12
CA GLU A 58 -20.46 -2.51 -7.30
C GLU A 58 -18.95 -2.73 -7.15
N THR A 59 -18.42 -3.65 -7.96
CA THR A 59 -16.99 -3.85 -8.09
C THR A 59 -16.47 -2.68 -8.91
N GLN A 60 -16.12 -1.59 -8.24
CA GLN A 60 -15.33 -0.55 -8.86
C GLN A 60 -14.01 -1.19 -9.30
N ALA A 61 -13.73 -1.18 -10.60
CA ALA A 61 -12.40 -1.47 -11.12
C ALA A 61 -11.50 -0.26 -10.78
N ILE A 62 -11.15 -0.14 -9.50
CA ILE A 62 -10.36 0.98 -8.98
C ILE A 62 -8.91 0.71 -9.37
N GLY A 63 -8.31 1.66 -10.08
CA GLY A 63 -6.87 1.66 -10.32
C GLY A 63 -6.06 1.76 -9.01
N PRO A 64 -4.73 1.83 -9.08
CA PRO A 64 -3.93 2.08 -7.89
C PRO A 64 -4.35 3.39 -7.22
N ILE A 65 -4.61 3.34 -5.92
CA ILE A 65 -4.83 4.51 -5.09
C ILE A 65 -3.45 5.08 -4.76
N ARG A 66 -3.24 6.36 -5.05
CA ARG A 66 -2.00 7.09 -4.79
C ARG A 66 -2.28 8.26 -3.87
N ILE A 67 -1.54 8.37 -2.78
CA ILE A 67 -1.66 9.47 -1.81
C ILE A 67 -0.26 9.99 -1.52
N ASP A 68 -0.03 11.28 -1.70
CA ASP A 68 1.26 11.90 -1.40
C ASP A 68 1.42 12.12 0.11
N LEU A 69 2.67 12.03 0.57
CA LEU A 69 3.04 12.17 1.97
C LEU A 69 3.73 13.51 2.20
N LEU A 70 3.27 14.25 3.21
CA LEU A 70 3.71 15.59 3.53
C LEU A 70 4.40 15.63 4.90
N ASN A 71 5.34 16.57 5.05
CA ASN A 71 6.02 16.90 6.32
C ASN A 71 6.62 15.66 7.02
N PRO A 72 7.59 14.96 6.39
CA PRO A 72 8.25 13.83 7.03
C PRO A 72 9.09 14.30 8.21
N GLU A 73 8.77 13.78 9.39
CA GLU A 73 9.59 13.84 10.59
C GLU A 73 10.17 12.44 10.83
N TYR A 74 11.42 12.34 11.26
CA TYR A 74 12.05 11.03 11.42
C TYR A 74 12.94 10.93 12.65
N SER A 75 13.06 9.70 13.15
CA SER A 75 14.02 9.30 14.17
C SER A 75 14.79 8.08 13.71
N ALA A 76 16.10 8.06 13.93
CA ALA A 76 16.96 6.95 13.54
C ALA A 76 17.56 6.29 14.78
N VAL A 77 17.57 4.96 14.78
CA VAL A 77 18.21 4.13 15.80
C VAL A 77 19.02 3.02 15.13
N PRO A 78 20.11 2.54 15.74
CA PRO A 78 20.81 1.35 15.24
C PRO A 78 19.86 0.16 15.18
N CYS A 79 19.83 -0.56 14.05
CA CYS A 79 18.95 -1.72 13.92
C CYS A 79 19.37 -2.85 14.87
N PRO A 80 18.41 -3.55 15.50
CA PRO A 80 18.71 -4.77 16.25
C PRO A 80 19.22 -5.86 15.30
N LYS A 81 20.13 -6.71 15.79
CA LYS A 81 20.78 -7.77 14.99
C LYS A 81 19.80 -8.87 14.55
N ASP A 82 18.70 -9.04 15.27
CA ASP A 82 17.75 -10.12 15.07
C ASP A 82 16.69 -9.78 14.00
N LYS A 83 16.65 -8.53 13.51
CA LYS A 83 15.66 -8.10 12.52
C LYS A 83 16.17 -8.41 11.11
N PRO A 84 15.40 -9.15 10.28
CA PRO A 84 15.79 -9.40 8.90
C PRO A 84 15.85 -8.08 8.14
N ILE A 85 16.96 -7.86 7.43
CA ILE A 85 17.22 -6.63 6.68
C ILE A 85 16.86 -6.89 5.21
N PRO A 86 15.82 -6.24 4.67
CA PRO A 86 15.54 -6.29 3.24
C PRO A 86 16.78 -5.80 2.46
N GLY A 87 17.26 -6.62 1.53
CA GLY A 87 18.44 -6.25 0.73
C GLY A 87 19.78 -6.41 1.45
N GLU A 88 19.91 -7.30 2.44
CA GLU A 88 21.17 -7.56 3.17
C GLU A 88 22.40 -7.72 2.25
N LYS A 89 22.24 -8.38 1.09
CA LYS A 89 23.30 -8.53 0.08
C LYS A 89 23.77 -7.19 -0.48
N ALA A 90 22.84 -6.26 -0.74
CA ALA A 90 23.14 -4.92 -1.22
C ALA A 90 23.74 -4.04 -0.10
N MET A 91 23.49 -4.37 1.16
CA MET A 91 24.00 -3.64 2.33
C MET A 91 25.39 -4.09 2.82
N LYS A 92 26.06 -5.00 2.10
CA LYS A 92 27.38 -5.50 2.50
C LYS A 92 28.41 -4.37 2.52
N GLY A 93 28.91 -4.04 3.72
CA GLY A 93 29.88 -2.95 3.93
C GLY A 93 29.25 -1.65 4.43
N MET A 94 27.92 -1.55 4.47
CA MET A 94 27.19 -0.42 5.06
C MET A 94 26.78 -0.75 6.51
N ARG A 95 26.34 0.27 7.24
CA ARG A 95 25.75 0.18 8.59
C ARG A 95 24.24 0.35 8.45
N PRO A 96 23.42 -0.66 8.82
CA PRO A 96 21.98 -0.53 8.81
C PRO A 96 21.51 0.37 9.97
N MET A 97 20.69 1.37 9.64
CA MET A 97 20.01 2.24 10.61
C MET A 97 18.50 2.09 10.41
N CYS A 98 17.78 1.84 11.51
CA CYS A 98 16.33 1.68 11.50
C CYS A 98 15.74 3.07 11.69
N VAL A 99 15.03 3.54 10.67
CA VAL A 99 14.47 4.90 10.61
C VAL A 99 12.96 4.79 10.70
N THR A 100 12.40 5.38 11.75
CA THR A 100 10.96 5.57 11.90
C THR A 100 10.61 6.95 11.36
N VAL A 101 9.65 7.00 10.43
CA VAL A 101 9.19 8.22 9.78
C VAL A 101 7.71 8.43 10.12
N GLU A 102 7.40 9.62 10.61
CA GLU A 102 6.04 10.13 10.76
C GLU A 102 5.73 11.11 9.64
N VAL A 103 4.63 10.90 8.92
CA VAL A 103 4.21 11.75 7.80
C VAL A 103 2.72 12.07 7.92
N SER A 104 2.32 13.18 7.33
CA SER A 104 0.91 13.56 7.16
C SER A 104 0.43 13.16 5.77
N LEU A 105 -0.80 12.65 5.66
CA LEU A 105 -1.42 12.32 4.37
C LEU A 105 -1.93 13.59 3.69
N GLU A 106 -1.69 13.74 2.38
CA GLU A 106 -2.28 14.85 1.61
C GLU A 106 -3.81 14.68 1.47
N SER A 107 -4.26 13.45 1.18
CA SER A 107 -5.68 13.12 1.06
C SER A 107 -6.04 11.90 1.92
N ILE A 108 -7.23 11.95 2.51
CA ILE A 108 -7.76 10.87 3.34
C ILE A 108 -8.45 9.85 2.42
N PRO A 109 -8.16 8.55 2.53
CA PRO A 109 -8.78 7.55 1.67
C PRO A 109 -10.28 7.38 1.99
N GLU A 110 -11.09 7.12 0.96
CA GLU A 110 -12.54 6.89 1.13
C GLU A 110 -12.87 5.59 1.88
N LYS A 111 -11.94 4.63 1.84
CA LYS A 111 -12.04 3.29 2.45
C LYS A 111 -10.74 2.98 3.17
N ASP A 112 -10.84 2.11 4.17
CA ASP A 112 -9.65 1.60 4.85
C ASP A 112 -8.83 0.77 3.85
N ILE A 113 -7.53 1.03 3.78
CA ILE A 113 -6.61 0.38 2.84
C ILE A 113 -5.57 -0.42 3.61
N GLU A 114 -5.42 -1.69 3.25
CA GLU A 114 -4.46 -2.61 3.84
C GLU A 114 -3.24 -2.77 2.94
N LYS A 115 -2.10 -3.13 3.55
CA LYS A 115 -0.82 -3.45 2.88
C LYS A 115 -0.45 -2.38 1.87
N VAL A 116 -0.14 -1.19 2.34
CA VAL A 116 0.16 -0.05 1.49
C VAL A 116 1.66 0.06 1.31
N GLY A 117 2.13 0.15 0.07
CA GLY A 117 3.55 0.33 -0.22
C GLY A 117 3.95 1.80 -0.17
N VAL A 118 5.09 2.09 0.45
CA VAL A 118 5.70 3.42 0.46
C VAL A 118 6.77 3.50 -0.63
N TYR A 119 6.71 4.57 -1.42
CA TYR A 119 7.59 4.85 -2.56
C TYR A 119 8.14 6.28 -2.44
N GLY A 120 9.26 6.55 -3.12
CA GLY A 120 9.91 7.86 -3.13
C GLY A 120 11.42 7.78 -3.02
N PHE A 121 12.04 8.94 -2.85
CA PHE A 121 13.48 9.09 -2.74
C PHE A 121 13.84 9.53 -1.32
N VAL A 122 14.89 8.91 -0.78
CA VAL A 122 15.48 9.32 0.49
C VAL A 122 16.97 9.49 0.27
N THR A 123 17.44 10.71 0.44
CA THR A 123 18.84 11.08 0.23
C THR A 123 19.46 11.64 1.50
N ASP A 124 20.76 11.46 1.64
CA ASP A 124 21.52 12.19 2.64
C ASP A 124 21.71 13.64 2.16
N LYS A 125 21.28 14.61 2.96
CA LYS A 125 21.40 16.04 2.63
C LYS A 125 22.85 16.50 2.54
N ALA A 126 23.79 15.81 3.19
CA ALA A 126 25.20 16.17 3.21
C ALA A 126 25.92 15.72 1.92
N THR A 127 25.71 14.49 1.48
CA THR A 127 26.40 13.90 0.32
C THR A 127 25.56 13.93 -0.95
N GLY A 128 24.24 14.01 -0.84
CA GLY A 128 23.29 13.82 -1.93
C GLY A 128 23.11 12.36 -2.36
N GLU A 129 23.73 11.41 -1.64
CA GLU A 129 23.64 9.99 -1.95
C GLU A 129 22.33 9.37 -1.44
N SER A 130 21.86 8.33 -2.12
CA SER A 130 20.70 7.57 -1.68
C SER A 130 20.99 6.78 -0.42
N VAL A 131 20.10 6.85 0.56
CA VAL A 131 20.17 5.99 1.75
C VAL A 131 19.44 4.67 1.56
N LEU A 132 18.79 4.47 0.41
CA LEU A 132 18.08 3.25 0.06
C LEU A 132 19.01 2.32 -0.73
N ALA A 133 19.28 1.14 -0.17
CA ALA A 133 20.24 0.18 -0.75
C ALA A 133 19.88 -0.32 -2.15
N ASN A 134 18.61 -0.22 -2.54
CA ASN A 134 18.12 -0.68 -3.84
C ASN A 134 18.17 0.39 -4.94
N ASN A 135 18.60 1.61 -4.62
CA ASN A 135 18.63 2.73 -5.57
C ASN A 135 19.85 3.65 -5.32
N PRO A 136 21.08 3.16 -5.49
CA PRO A 136 22.28 3.94 -5.22
C PRO A 136 22.49 5.11 -6.19
N ASP A 137 21.93 5.05 -7.40
CA ASP A 137 22.15 6.00 -8.49
C ASP A 137 21.04 7.06 -8.64
N LEU A 138 19.94 6.94 -7.88
CA LEU A 138 18.79 7.86 -7.90
C LEU A 138 18.13 8.05 -9.28
N SER A 139 18.44 7.19 -10.26
CA SER A 139 17.98 7.35 -11.64
C SER A 139 16.52 6.94 -11.81
N THR A 140 16.06 6.02 -10.97
CA THR A 140 14.68 5.50 -10.94
C THR A 140 14.14 5.54 -9.52
N ASP A 141 12.82 5.56 -9.35
CA ASP A 141 12.20 5.37 -8.03
C ASP A 141 12.78 4.09 -7.38
N ALA A 142 13.08 4.15 -6.09
CA ALA A 142 13.60 3.00 -5.33
C ALA A 142 12.59 1.84 -5.25
N GLY A 143 11.39 2.01 -5.80
CA GLY A 143 10.32 1.05 -5.65
C GLY A 143 9.81 1.07 -4.21
N GLN A 144 9.22 -0.06 -3.79
CA GLN A 144 8.64 -0.17 -2.46
C GLN A 144 9.75 -0.41 -1.44
N PHE A 145 9.99 0.55 -0.54
CA PHE A 145 11.00 0.41 0.51
C PHE A 145 10.42 0.23 1.93
N ALA A 146 9.12 0.50 2.11
CA ALA A 146 8.39 0.21 3.34
C ALA A 146 6.96 -0.24 3.06
N ILE A 147 6.37 -0.94 4.04
CA ILE A 147 4.98 -1.40 3.99
C ILE A 147 4.25 -0.90 5.22
N VAL A 148 3.14 -0.19 5.01
CA VAL A 148 2.20 0.20 6.06
C VAL A 148 1.10 -0.85 6.12
N PRO A 149 0.85 -1.49 7.29
CA PRO A 149 -0.09 -2.61 7.37
C PRO A 149 -1.53 -2.19 7.07
N GLU A 150 -1.95 -1.03 7.58
CA GLU A 150 -3.31 -0.50 7.40
C GLU A 150 -3.27 1.02 7.51
N ILE A 151 -4.04 1.71 6.67
CA ILE A 151 -4.34 3.14 6.80
C ILE A 151 -5.85 3.28 6.89
N LYS A 152 -6.35 3.82 8.01
CA LYS A 152 -7.78 4.03 8.21
C LYS A 152 -8.21 5.37 7.62
N LYS A 153 -9.47 5.47 7.23
CA LYS A 153 -10.11 6.72 6.80
C LYS A 153 -10.12 7.83 7.86
N THR A 154 -9.77 7.53 9.11
CA THR A 154 -9.66 8.52 10.19
C THR A 154 -8.25 9.06 10.38
N ASP A 155 -7.26 8.39 9.80
CA ASP A 155 -5.86 8.66 10.09
C ASP A 155 -5.39 9.85 9.24
N LYS A 156 -4.88 10.88 9.89
CA LYS A 156 -4.27 12.04 9.22
C LYS A 156 -2.75 11.92 9.15
N LYS A 157 -2.18 11.13 10.04
CA LYS A 157 -0.75 10.85 10.15
C LYS A 157 -0.56 9.36 10.15
N ILE A 158 0.51 8.91 9.51
CA ILE A 158 0.94 7.53 9.51
C ILE A 158 2.41 7.48 9.92
N ALA A 159 2.80 6.35 10.52
CA ALA A 159 4.18 6.06 10.83
C ALA A 159 4.60 4.79 10.11
N PHE A 160 5.79 4.80 9.53
CA PHE A 160 6.40 3.61 8.93
C PHE A 160 7.87 3.53 9.29
N GLU A 161 8.40 2.32 9.24
CA GLU A 161 9.81 2.05 9.50
C GLU A 161 10.47 1.54 8.22
N PHE A 162 11.66 2.04 7.92
CA PHE A 162 12.50 1.53 6.86
C PHE A 162 13.96 1.44 7.33
N ILE A 163 14.78 0.71 6.57
CA ILE A 163 16.20 0.53 6.90
C ILE A 163 17.02 1.41 5.95
N ALA A 164 17.70 2.39 6.52
CA ALA A 164 18.67 3.22 5.83
C ALA A 164 20.04 2.54 5.83
N ALA A 165 20.72 2.59 4.68
CA ALA A 165 22.07 2.10 4.51
C ALA A 165 23.06 3.26 4.58
N VAL A 166 23.85 3.33 5.66
CA VAL A 166 24.82 4.41 5.88
C VAL A 166 26.23 3.88 5.68
N PRO A 167 27.12 4.58 4.94
CA PRO A 167 28.52 4.18 4.83
C PRO A 167 29.20 4.06 6.20
N ARG A 168 29.96 2.99 6.44
CA ARG A 168 30.64 2.76 7.74
C ARG A 168 31.73 3.77 8.05
N GLU A 169 32.28 4.38 7.01
CA GLU A 169 33.34 5.38 7.05
C GLU A 169 32.82 6.75 7.50
N MET A 170 31.50 6.95 7.49
CA MET A 170 30.88 8.19 7.92
C MET A 170 31.00 8.35 9.45
N ASP A 171 31.50 9.50 9.88
CA ASP A 171 31.60 9.82 11.30
C ASP A 171 30.23 10.15 11.89
N THR A 172 29.61 9.15 12.52
CA THR A 172 28.30 9.27 13.16
C THR A 172 28.32 10.09 14.45
N SER A 173 29.50 10.43 14.98
CA SER A 173 29.60 11.22 16.22
C SER A 173 29.15 12.68 16.05
N LEU A 174 29.13 13.16 14.81
CA LEU A 174 28.73 14.52 14.46
C LEU A 174 27.21 14.73 14.50
N TYR A 175 26.44 13.64 14.51
CA TYR A 175 24.98 13.69 14.39
C TYR A 175 24.32 13.08 15.63
N PRO A 176 23.39 13.80 16.28
CA PRO A 176 22.75 13.33 17.51
C PRO A 176 21.95 12.02 17.31
N ASN A 177 21.46 11.80 16.09
CA ASN A 177 20.69 10.62 15.71
C ASN A 177 21.54 9.53 15.04
N GLY A 178 22.87 9.69 15.01
CA GLY A 178 23.80 8.75 14.38
C GLY A 178 23.70 8.66 12.85
N ILE A 179 22.92 9.53 12.21
CA ILE A 179 22.77 9.65 10.75
C ILE A 179 22.71 11.13 10.38
N ALA A 180 23.24 11.48 9.22
CA ALA A 180 23.12 12.82 8.67
C ALA A 180 21.66 13.19 8.37
N PRO A 181 21.35 14.49 8.24
CA PRO A 181 20.00 14.95 7.91
C PRO A 181 19.50 14.30 6.62
N LEU A 182 18.35 13.62 6.68
CA LEU A 182 17.73 12.99 5.52
C LEU A 182 16.86 14.02 4.79
N GLN A 183 16.89 13.97 3.47
CA GLN A 183 15.98 14.65 2.58
C GLN A 183 15.04 13.61 1.95
N PHE A 184 13.75 13.91 1.98
CA PHE A 184 12.71 13.06 1.45
C PHE A 184 12.05 13.76 0.27
N ASP A 185 12.14 13.15 -0.92
CA ASP A 185 11.59 13.71 -2.14
C ASP A 185 10.54 12.75 -2.75
N SER A 186 9.41 13.30 -3.20
CA SER A 186 8.32 12.56 -3.84
C SER A 186 7.81 11.35 -3.06
N LEU A 187 7.72 11.45 -1.73
CA LEU A 187 7.14 10.40 -0.90
C LEU A 187 5.64 10.23 -1.21
N ARG A 188 5.25 8.98 -1.47
CA ARG A 188 3.87 8.62 -1.75
C ARG A 188 3.58 7.20 -1.29
N VAL A 189 2.33 6.97 -0.93
CA VAL A 189 1.82 5.64 -0.67
C VAL A 189 0.96 5.16 -1.83
N VAL A 190 1.16 3.91 -2.23
CA VAL A 190 0.41 3.27 -3.31
C VAL A 190 -0.25 2.00 -2.79
N SER A 191 -1.57 1.94 -2.92
CA SER A 191 -2.37 0.74 -2.63
C SER A 191 -3.00 0.21 -3.91
N PHE A 192 -3.04 -1.11 -4.05
CA PHE A 192 -3.69 -1.80 -5.16
C PHE A 192 -4.92 -2.52 -4.61
N PRO A 193 -6.09 -1.85 -4.51
CA PRO A 193 -7.29 -2.46 -3.94
C PRO A 193 -7.71 -3.67 -4.78
N GLY A 194 -7.67 -4.87 -4.18
CA GLY A 194 -8.00 -6.13 -4.84
C GLY A 194 -6.87 -6.75 -5.68
N GLY A 195 -5.71 -6.11 -5.78
CA GLY A 195 -4.48 -6.77 -6.21
C GLY A 195 -3.84 -7.46 -5.03
N GLN A 196 -3.46 -8.73 -5.15
CA GLN A 196 -2.45 -9.28 -4.25
C GLN A 196 -1.18 -8.49 -4.52
N GLN A 197 -0.85 -7.53 -3.64
CA GLN A 197 0.53 -7.08 -3.56
C GLN A 197 1.33 -8.33 -3.21
N TYR A 198 2.29 -8.69 -4.06
CA TYR A 198 3.14 -9.86 -3.85
C TYR A 198 3.68 -9.80 -2.42
N GLY A 199 3.15 -10.64 -1.54
CA GLY A 199 3.77 -10.89 -0.25
C GLY A 199 5.14 -11.51 -0.48
N ALA A 200 5.90 -11.71 0.60
CA ALA A 200 7.06 -12.59 0.51
C ALA A 200 6.55 -13.95 -0.01
N ILE A 201 6.94 -14.31 -1.24
CA ILE A 201 6.62 -15.59 -1.84
C ILE A 201 7.23 -16.64 -0.92
N ASN A 202 6.39 -17.51 -0.37
CA ASN A 202 6.85 -18.59 0.50
C ASN A 202 7.78 -19.52 -0.31
N PRO A 203 8.90 -20.02 0.24
CA PRO A 203 9.70 -21.07 -0.38
C PRO A 203 8.86 -22.20 -1.01
N CYS A 204 7.79 -22.63 -0.33
CA CYS A 204 6.83 -23.63 -0.84
C CYS A 204 6.03 -23.20 -2.08
N GLU A 205 5.74 -21.90 -2.24
CA GLU A 205 5.08 -21.37 -3.43
C GLU A 205 6.04 -21.32 -4.63
N MET A 206 7.33 -21.09 -4.38
CA MET A 206 8.36 -21.04 -5.41
C MET A 206 8.77 -22.45 -5.87
N ASN A 207 8.97 -23.36 -4.92
CA ASN A 207 9.29 -24.75 -5.18
C ASN A 207 8.83 -25.65 -4.03
N GLU A 208 7.73 -26.38 -4.26
CA GLU A 208 7.15 -27.33 -3.30
C GLU A 208 8.07 -28.52 -2.96
N PHE A 209 9.12 -28.75 -3.75
CA PHE A 209 10.10 -29.83 -3.55
C PHE A 209 11.43 -29.34 -2.99
N SER A 210 11.54 -28.08 -2.59
CA SER A 210 12.77 -27.55 -2.01
C SER A 210 12.89 -27.94 -0.54
N GLU A 211 14.12 -28.20 -0.07
CA GLU A 211 14.40 -28.40 1.36
C GLU A 211 13.95 -27.19 2.20
N GLU A 212 13.99 -25.99 1.61
CA GLU A 212 13.49 -24.75 2.20
C GLU A 212 11.98 -24.80 2.49
N CYS A 213 11.21 -25.50 1.66
CA CYS A 213 9.79 -25.73 1.90
C CYS A 213 9.57 -26.72 3.06
N GLU A 214 10.30 -27.84 3.10
CA GLU A 214 10.18 -28.81 4.19
C GLU A 214 10.49 -28.17 5.56
N VAL A 215 11.52 -27.31 5.63
CA VAL A 215 11.84 -26.55 6.85
C VAL A 215 10.69 -25.60 7.21
N TRP A 216 10.15 -24.87 6.23
CA TRP A 216 9.05 -23.94 6.45
C TRP A 216 7.77 -24.65 6.92
N GLU A 217 7.43 -25.81 6.36
CA GLU A 217 6.28 -26.63 6.75
C GLU A 217 6.42 -27.20 8.16
N ASN A 218 7.63 -27.58 8.58
CA ASN A 218 7.89 -28.02 9.94
C ASN A 218 7.62 -26.91 10.98
N GLU A 219 7.83 -25.64 10.61
CA GLU A 219 7.63 -24.48 11.48
C GLU A 219 6.19 -23.93 11.43
N ASN A 220 5.54 -23.97 10.27
CA ASN A 220 4.26 -23.27 10.01
C ASN A 220 3.08 -24.23 9.77
N GLY A 221 3.33 -25.54 9.67
CA GLY A 221 2.37 -26.57 9.28
C GLY A 221 2.43 -26.91 7.78
N GLU A 222 1.84 -28.06 7.43
CA GLU A 222 1.81 -28.60 6.07
C GLU A 222 1.18 -27.60 5.08
N TYR A 223 1.87 -27.35 3.95
CA TYR A 223 1.41 -26.39 2.95
C TYR A 223 0.29 -27.00 2.10
N VAL A 224 -0.96 -26.73 2.49
CA VAL A 224 -2.13 -27.13 1.68
C VAL A 224 -2.38 -26.07 0.60
N LYS A 225 -1.80 -26.30 -0.59
CA LYS A 225 -1.93 -25.45 -1.80
C LYS A 225 -3.36 -24.97 -2.07
N GLY A 226 -4.35 -25.84 -1.86
CA GLY A 226 -5.78 -25.52 -2.03
C GLY A 226 -6.32 -24.56 -0.97
N ASP A 227 -5.97 -24.76 0.30
CA ASP A 227 -6.47 -23.96 1.41
C ASP A 227 -5.85 -22.57 1.43
N TYR A 228 -4.57 -22.45 1.07
CA TYR A 228 -3.91 -21.15 0.96
C TYR A 228 -4.42 -20.36 -0.25
N MET A 229 -4.59 -20.99 -1.43
CA MET A 229 -5.19 -20.34 -2.60
C MET A 229 -6.65 -19.90 -2.36
N VAL A 230 -7.41 -20.64 -1.55
CA VAL A 230 -8.81 -20.31 -1.20
C VAL A 230 -8.91 -19.28 -0.08
N LYS A 231 -7.97 -19.26 0.88
CA LYS A 231 -7.94 -18.28 2.00
C LYS A 231 -7.28 -16.95 1.60
N SER A 232 -6.27 -16.97 0.73
CA SER A 232 -5.56 -15.78 0.24
C SER A 232 -6.29 -15.04 -0.89
N ASN A 233 -7.33 -15.65 -1.46
CA ASN A 233 -8.11 -15.08 -2.55
C ASN A 233 -9.57 -14.84 -2.13
N PRO A 234 -9.96 -13.61 -1.76
CA PRO A 234 -11.36 -13.29 -1.53
C PRO A 234 -12.24 -13.48 -2.78
N ARG A 235 -11.66 -13.59 -3.98
CA ARG A 235 -12.37 -13.80 -5.25
C ARG A 235 -12.89 -15.23 -5.44
N THR A 236 -12.32 -16.23 -4.74
CA THR A 236 -12.79 -17.63 -4.82
C THR A 236 -13.91 -17.96 -3.84
N LYS A 237 -14.28 -17.03 -2.94
CA LYS A 237 -15.34 -17.25 -1.93
C LYS A 237 -16.77 -17.03 -2.44
N GLY A 238 -16.99 -16.91 -3.75
CA GLY A 238 -18.30 -16.53 -4.31
C GLY A 238 -18.62 -17.07 -5.69
N ARG A 239 -18.35 -18.36 -5.96
CA ARG A 239 -18.94 -19.06 -7.11
C ARG A 239 -19.48 -20.42 -6.70
#